data_AF-A0A4R1U891-F1
#
_entry.id   AF-A0A4R1U891-F1
#
_cell.length_a   1.000
_cell.length_b   1.000
_cell.length_c   1.000
_cell.angle_alpha   90.00
_cell.angle_beta   90.00
_cell.angle_gamma   90.00
#
_symmetry.space_group_name_H-M   'P 1'
#
loop_
_entity.id
_entity.type
_entity.pdbx_description
1 polymer ?
#
loop_
_entity_poly.entity_id
_entity_poly.type
_entity_poly.pdbx_seq_one_letter_code
_entity_poly.pdbx_strand_id
1 'polypeptide(L)'
;MAKPTVRPLPRGTTARTDLILCKQPIDVAYRVPELQPKAAGPWRIEADKIAWTDPHSGYPCIIRREGRGGHLAYYVGLPRAHQLFGWTAKAIPAGLVDVPGGLDYSAACDEGGPEDRSICHIAEASKHDDLWWLGTNCDRITDLIPDDGEHATEARRRGIAQAYRDVGELFGRCTDLASRLKSLAGEGQTA
;
A
#
# COMPACT_ATOMS: atom_id res chain seq x y z
N MET A 1 -8.54 -26.95 27.97
CA MET A 1 -8.37 -25.77 27.09
C MET A 1 -7.27 -26.09 26.10
N ALA A 2 -7.60 -26.30 24.83
CA ALA A 2 -6.63 -26.60 23.79
C ALA A 2 -5.99 -25.30 23.29
N LYS A 3 -4.66 -25.23 23.24
CA LYS A 3 -3.94 -24.10 22.64
C LYS A 3 -4.29 -24.02 21.14
N PRO A 4 -4.52 -22.82 20.57
CA PRO A 4 -4.76 -22.69 19.13
C PRO A 4 -3.52 -23.22 18.40
N THR A 5 -3.74 -24.20 17.53
CA THR A 5 -2.68 -24.76 16.70
C THR A 5 -2.38 -23.75 15.60
N VAL A 6 -1.30 -22.98 15.75
CA VAL A 6 -0.78 -22.12 14.68
C VAL A 6 -0.42 -23.04 13.52
N ARG A 7 -1.17 -22.93 12.42
CA ARG A 7 -0.90 -23.66 11.19
C ARG A 7 0.46 -23.18 10.67
N PRO A 8 1.44 -24.05 10.39
CA PRO A 8 2.70 -23.62 9.84
C PRO A 8 2.46 -22.91 8.50
N LEU A 9 3.09 -21.74 8.34
CA LEU A 9 3.03 -20.94 7.12
C LEU A 9 3.46 -21.81 5.91
N PRO A 10 2.72 -21.76 4.79
CA PRO A 10 3.11 -22.48 3.58
C PRO A 10 4.48 -21.99 3.06
N ARG A 11 5.20 -22.87 2.37
CA ARG A 11 6.53 -22.58 1.80
C ARG A 11 6.42 -21.41 0.79
N GLY A 12 7.06 -20.28 1.09
CA GLY A 12 7.29 -19.22 0.10
C GLY A 12 7.43 -17.79 0.64
N THR A 13 6.88 -17.48 1.81
CA THR A 13 6.95 -16.13 2.37
C THR A 13 8.24 -15.96 3.19
N THR A 14 9.25 -15.30 2.63
CA THR A 14 10.46 -14.90 3.38
C THR A 14 10.49 -13.38 3.50
N ALA A 15 10.46 -12.86 4.72
CA ALA A 15 10.71 -11.46 5.01
C ALA A 15 12.16 -11.12 4.63
N ARG A 16 12.34 -10.02 3.91
CA ARG A 16 13.64 -9.44 3.56
C ARG A 16 13.76 -8.04 4.12
N THR A 17 14.92 -7.71 4.68
CA THR A 17 15.22 -6.39 5.29
C THR A 17 16.45 -5.73 4.65
N ASP A 18 16.98 -6.34 3.59
CA ASP A 18 18.17 -5.92 2.85
C ASP A 18 17.83 -5.13 1.57
N LEU A 19 16.54 -4.87 1.32
CA LEU A 19 16.09 -4.14 0.15
C LEU A 19 16.32 -2.64 0.34
N ILE A 20 16.91 -2.01 -0.67
CA ILE A 20 17.06 -0.56 -0.75
C ILE A 20 16.30 -0.08 -1.99
N LEU A 21 15.37 0.85 -1.80
CA LEU A 21 14.60 1.47 -2.86
C LEU A 21 14.85 2.98 -2.84
N CYS A 22 15.28 3.57 -3.97
CA CYS A 22 15.55 5.01 -4.05
C CYS A 22 16.50 5.54 -2.96
N LYS A 23 17.52 4.74 -2.57
CA LYS A 23 18.47 5.00 -1.47
C LYS A 23 17.87 4.94 -0.06
N GLN A 24 16.63 4.50 0.08
CA GLN A 24 15.98 4.28 1.36
C GLN A 24 15.95 2.79 1.71
N PRO A 25 16.38 2.40 2.93
CA PRO A 25 16.19 1.05 3.39
C PRO A 25 14.69 0.75 3.54
N ILE A 26 14.31 -0.44 3.12
CA ILE A 26 12.96 -0.97 3.32
C ILE A 26 12.98 -1.84 4.58
N ASP A 27 12.08 -1.53 5.52
CA ASP A 27 12.02 -2.21 6.82
C ASP A 27 11.69 -3.69 6.63
N VAL A 28 10.73 -3.98 5.74
CA VAL A 28 10.41 -5.36 5.36
C VAL A 28 9.86 -5.45 3.94
N ALA A 29 10.26 -6.51 3.24
CA ALA A 29 9.76 -6.89 1.93
C ALA A 29 9.36 -8.37 1.91
N TYR A 30 8.22 -8.67 1.30
CA TYR A 30 7.67 -10.01 1.16
C TYR A 30 7.49 -10.36 -0.31
N ARG A 31 7.73 -11.63 -0.64
CA ARG A 31 7.25 -12.25 -1.87
C ARG A 31 6.27 -13.35 -1.49
N VAL A 32 5.08 -13.31 -2.08
CA VAL A 32 3.95 -14.19 -1.78
C VAL A 32 3.52 -14.81 -3.12
N PRO A 33 3.99 -16.03 -3.43
CA PRO A 33 3.75 -16.68 -4.73
C PRO A 33 2.26 -16.71 -5.15
N GLU A 34 1.34 -16.77 -4.19
CA GLU A 34 -0.10 -16.79 -4.44
C GLU A 34 -0.66 -15.45 -4.94
N LEU A 35 0.04 -14.33 -4.70
CA LEU A 35 -0.36 -12.99 -5.18
C LEU A 35 0.26 -12.65 -6.53
N GLN A 36 1.29 -13.38 -6.96
CA GLN A 36 2.02 -13.08 -8.18
C GLN A 36 1.14 -13.28 -9.43
N PRO A 37 1.10 -12.31 -10.35
CA PRO A 37 0.31 -12.45 -11.55
C PRO A 37 0.80 -13.61 -12.42
N LYS A 38 -0.14 -14.30 -13.06
CA LYS A 38 0.14 -15.41 -13.97
C LYS A 38 0.73 -14.90 -15.27
N ALA A 39 0.20 -13.79 -15.78
CA ALA A 39 0.71 -13.13 -16.97
C ALA A 39 2.19 -12.75 -16.82
N ALA A 40 2.92 -12.75 -17.93
CA ALA A 40 4.29 -12.29 -17.96
C ALA A 40 4.35 -10.76 -17.96
N GLY A 41 5.28 -10.20 -17.20
CA GLY A 41 5.49 -8.75 -17.11
C GLY A 41 6.56 -8.37 -16.08
N PRO A 42 6.81 -7.07 -15.92
CA PRO A 42 7.83 -6.54 -15.02
C PRO A 42 7.60 -6.93 -13.54
N TRP A 43 6.36 -7.18 -13.15
CA TRP A 43 5.96 -7.57 -11.79
C TRP A 43 6.61 -8.85 -11.25
N ARG A 44 7.12 -9.76 -12.11
CA ARG A 44 7.71 -11.05 -11.69
C ARG A 44 8.92 -10.91 -10.77
N ILE A 45 9.62 -9.79 -10.84
CA ILE A 45 10.82 -9.52 -10.04
C ILE A 45 10.55 -8.62 -8.84
N GLU A 46 9.31 -8.12 -8.69
CA GLU A 46 8.93 -7.24 -7.60
C GLU A 46 8.64 -8.03 -6.31
N ALA A 47 8.60 -7.29 -5.20
CA ALA A 47 7.98 -7.75 -3.97
C ALA A 47 6.45 -7.65 -4.08
N ASP A 48 5.74 -8.44 -3.29
CA ASP A 48 4.28 -8.42 -3.16
C ASP A 48 3.82 -7.57 -1.98
N LYS A 49 4.70 -7.30 -1.02
CA LYS A 49 4.51 -6.27 -0.02
C LYS A 49 5.86 -5.67 0.33
N ILE A 50 5.93 -4.34 0.44
CA ILE A 50 7.02 -3.64 1.10
C ILE A 50 6.46 -2.67 2.12
N ALA A 51 7.14 -2.52 3.23
CA ALA A 51 6.80 -1.53 4.26
C ALA A 51 8.05 -0.79 4.70
N TRP A 52 7.89 0.50 4.98
CA TRP A 52 8.94 1.36 5.50
C TRP A 52 8.35 2.50 6.32
N THR A 53 9.14 3.11 7.18
CA THR A 53 8.79 4.42 7.75
C THR A 53 9.36 5.52 6.88
N ASP A 54 8.51 6.39 6.32
CA ASP A 54 8.97 7.53 5.54
C ASP A 54 9.76 8.50 6.45
N PRO A 55 11.06 8.73 6.20
CA PRO A 55 11.91 9.47 7.12
C PRO A 55 11.55 10.96 7.22
N HIS A 56 10.86 11.51 6.22
CA HIS A 56 10.49 12.93 6.23
C HIS A 56 9.23 13.20 7.07
N SER A 57 8.16 12.44 6.83
CA SER A 57 6.90 12.56 7.57
C SER A 57 6.93 11.87 8.93
N GLY A 58 7.76 10.82 9.07
CA GLY A 58 7.73 9.87 10.17
C GLY A 58 6.54 8.91 10.10
N TYR A 59 5.83 8.84 8.98
CA TYR A 59 4.66 7.98 8.83
C TYR A 59 5.01 6.62 8.22
N PRO A 60 4.41 5.54 8.71
CA PRO A 60 4.56 4.22 8.13
C PRO A 60 3.86 4.16 6.77
N CYS A 61 4.53 3.54 5.82
CA CYS A 61 4.12 3.41 4.43
C CYS A 61 4.13 1.93 4.04
N ILE A 62 3.16 1.54 3.20
CA ILE A 62 3.06 0.19 2.64
C ILE A 62 2.80 0.30 1.15
N ILE A 63 3.47 -0.53 0.36
CA ILE A 63 3.02 -0.93 -0.97
C ILE A 63 2.72 -2.41 -0.91
N ARG A 64 1.59 -2.85 -1.45
CA ARG A 64 1.25 -4.27 -1.55
C ARG A 64 0.56 -4.61 -2.85
N ARG A 65 0.64 -5.88 -3.22
CA ARG A 65 -0.06 -6.45 -4.36
C ARG A 65 -1.45 -6.90 -3.96
N GLU A 66 -2.43 -6.44 -4.71
CA GLU A 66 -3.81 -6.86 -4.52
C GLU A 66 -4.04 -8.24 -5.15
N GLY A 67 -4.64 -9.14 -4.38
CA GLY A 67 -4.87 -10.52 -4.82
C GLY A 67 -5.82 -10.63 -6.02
N ARG A 68 -6.65 -9.60 -6.25
CA ARG A 68 -7.50 -9.51 -7.45
C ARG A 68 -6.77 -8.73 -8.53
N GLY A 69 -6.46 -9.38 -9.64
CA GLY A 69 -5.84 -8.76 -10.82
C GLY A 69 -4.33 -8.49 -10.70
N GLY A 70 -3.76 -8.53 -9.49
CA GLY A 70 -2.31 -8.51 -9.29
C GLY A 70 -1.66 -7.14 -9.47
N HIS A 71 -2.45 -6.06 -9.50
CA HIS A 71 -1.96 -4.69 -9.47
C HIS A 71 -1.42 -4.34 -8.07
N LEU A 72 -0.65 -3.27 -7.99
CA LEU A 72 -0.14 -2.75 -6.71
C LEU A 72 -1.07 -1.67 -6.15
N ALA A 73 -0.99 -1.47 -4.84
CA ALA A 73 -1.64 -0.41 -4.10
C ALA A 73 -0.66 0.16 -3.07
N TYR A 74 -0.88 1.40 -2.65
CA TYR A 74 -0.03 2.06 -1.67
C TYR A 74 -0.82 2.77 -0.58
N TYR A 75 -0.24 2.83 0.62
CA TYR A 75 -0.93 3.25 1.83
C TYR A 75 0.02 3.97 2.80
N VAL A 76 -0.54 4.95 3.52
CA VAL A 76 0.12 5.69 4.60
C VAL A 76 -0.68 5.50 5.88
N GLY A 77 -0.02 5.11 6.96
CA GLY A 77 -0.61 4.94 8.28
C GLY A 77 -0.56 6.24 9.08
N LEU A 78 -1.71 6.69 9.56
CA LEU A 78 -1.86 7.89 10.36
C LEU A 78 -1.95 7.56 11.85
N PRO A 79 -1.22 8.27 12.72
CA PRO A 79 -1.39 8.13 14.15
C PRO A 79 -2.74 8.71 14.60
N ARG A 80 -3.24 8.25 15.76
CA ARG A 80 -4.48 8.73 16.39
C ARG A 80 -4.58 10.25 16.57
N ALA A 81 -3.44 10.93 16.73
CA ALA A 81 -3.38 12.39 16.86
C ALA A 81 -3.63 13.15 15.53
N HIS A 82 -3.62 12.48 14.38
CA HIS A 82 -3.83 13.11 13.08
C HIS A 82 -5.31 13.49 12.88
N GLN A 83 -5.59 14.67 12.32
CA GLN A 83 -6.96 15.17 12.15
C GLN A 83 -7.84 14.32 11.23
N LEU A 84 -7.23 13.65 10.25
CA LEU A 84 -7.91 12.71 9.34
C LEU A 84 -7.97 11.27 9.87
N PHE A 85 -7.54 11.01 11.11
CA PHE A 85 -7.66 9.69 11.71
C PHE A 85 -9.13 9.26 11.79
N GLY A 86 -9.45 8.03 11.35
CA GLY A 86 -10.82 7.50 11.34
C GLY A 86 -11.69 7.98 10.20
N TRP A 87 -11.21 8.88 9.33
CA TRP A 87 -11.97 9.35 8.18
C TRP A 87 -12.01 8.30 7.09
N THR A 88 -13.19 8.08 6.51
CA THR A 88 -13.30 7.25 5.31
C THR A 88 -12.64 7.94 4.12
N ALA A 89 -12.04 7.18 3.20
CA ALA A 89 -11.36 7.72 2.02
C ALA A 89 -12.25 8.67 1.21
N LYS A 90 -13.53 8.32 1.05
CA LYS A 90 -14.54 9.12 0.33
C LYS A 90 -14.90 10.44 1.02
N ALA A 91 -14.67 10.54 2.34
CA ALA A 91 -14.90 11.78 3.08
C ALA A 91 -13.75 12.78 2.94
N ILE A 92 -12.59 12.35 2.43
CA ILE A 92 -11.42 13.19 2.22
C ILE A 92 -11.47 13.73 0.79
N PRO A 93 -11.61 15.06 0.59
CA PRO A 93 -11.67 15.63 -0.75
C PRO A 93 -10.39 15.36 -1.53
N ALA A 94 -10.50 14.98 -2.82
CA ALA A 94 -9.35 14.66 -3.66
C ALA A 94 -8.32 15.80 -3.73
N GLY A 95 -8.79 17.06 -3.77
CA GLY A 95 -7.93 18.25 -3.77
C GLY A 95 -7.14 18.47 -2.47
N LEU A 96 -7.44 17.74 -1.39
CA LEU A 96 -6.72 17.85 -0.13
C LEU A 96 -5.37 17.11 -0.17
N VAL A 97 -5.30 15.97 -0.86
CA VAL A 97 -4.18 15.01 -0.80
C VAL A 97 -3.42 14.81 -2.12
N ASP A 98 -3.83 15.49 -3.20
CA ASP A 98 -3.22 15.44 -4.55
C ASP A 98 -2.88 14.03 -5.06
N VAL A 99 -3.80 13.09 -4.81
CA VAL A 99 -3.73 11.72 -5.33
C VAL A 99 -4.54 11.66 -6.61
N PRO A 100 -3.95 11.22 -7.76
CA PRO A 100 -4.71 11.00 -8.99
C PRO A 100 -5.88 10.06 -8.75
N GLY A 101 -7.11 10.52 -9.02
CA GLY A 101 -8.34 9.75 -8.78
C GLY A 101 -8.80 9.69 -7.32
N GLY A 102 -8.12 10.40 -6.42
CA GLY A 102 -8.42 10.48 -4.99
C GLY A 102 -8.06 9.21 -4.21
N LEU A 103 -8.27 9.26 -2.89
CA LEU A 103 -8.17 8.08 -2.03
C LEU A 103 -9.37 7.16 -2.26
N ASP A 104 -9.12 5.86 -2.27
CA ASP A 104 -10.17 4.84 -2.34
C ASP A 104 -10.09 3.82 -1.19
N TYR A 105 -9.05 3.91 -0.36
CA TYR A 105 -8.83 3.03 0.77
C TYR A 105 -8.73 3.80 2.10
N SER A 106 -9.46 3.31 3.11
CA SER A 106 -9.35 3.77 4.49
C SER A 106 -9.73 2.65 5.46
N ALA A 107 -8.86 2.27 6.39
CA ALA A 107 -9.18 1.27 7.40
C ALA A 107 -8.26 1.38 8.63
N ALA A 108 -8.71 0.81 9.75
CA ALA A 108 -7.83 0.50 10.87
C ALA A 108 -6.88 -0.66 10.52
N CYS A 109 -5.89 -0.88 11.38
CA CYS A 109 -4.99 -2.02 11.30
C CYS A 109 -5.75 -3.36 11.23
N ASP A 110 -5.24 -4.28 10.41
CA ASP A 110 -5.72 -5.67 10.34
C ASP A 110 -4.90 -6.57 11.29
N GLU A 111 -5.24 -6.52 12.58
CA GLU A 111 -4.54 -7.25 13.65
C GLU A 111 -4.58 -8.78 13.50
N GLY A 112 -5.61 -9.31 12.83
CA GLY A 112 -5.83 -10.74 12.71
C GLY A 112 -5.22 -11.37 11.45
N GLY A 113 -4.76 -10.54 10.52
CA GLY A 113 -4.33 -11.00 9.20
C GLY A 113 -2.83 -11.26 9.09
N PRO A 114 -2.40 -12.08 8.12
CA PRO A 114 -0.99 -12.41 7.94
C PRO A 114 -0.19 -11.19 7.43
N GLU A 115 0.93 -10.92 8.09
CA GLU A 115 1.78 -9.75 7.83
C GLU A 115 2.20 -9.62 6.37
N ASP A 116 2.36 -10.71 5.64
CA ASP A 116 2.80 -10.68 4.23
C ASP A 116 1.79 -10.06 3.25
N ARG A 117 0.54 -9.84 3.66
CA ARG A 117 -0.53 -9.26 2.81
C ARG A 117 -1.44 -8.27 3.53
N SER A 118 -1.49 -8.29 4.86
CA SER A 118 -2.37 -7.43 5.64
C SER A 118 -1.90 -5.98 5.68
N ILE A 119 -2.85 -5.08 5.89
CA ILE A 119 -2.61 -3.64 6.04
C ILE A 119 -2.21 -3.33 7.49
N CYS A 120 -1.13 -3.97 7.96
CA CYS A 120 -0.39 -3.65 9.20
C CYS A 120 0.86 -4.56 9.32
N HIS A 121 1.62 -4.31 10.40
CA HIS A 121 2.76 -5.02 10.99
C HIS A 121 4.11 -4.79 10.30
N ILE A 122 4.76 -3.68 10.67
CA ILE A 122 6.21 -3.44 10.53
C ILE A 122 6.88 -4.13 11.73
N ALA A 123 8.06 -4.73 11.55
CA ALA A 123 8.71 -5.65 12.51
C ALA A 123 8.97 -5.10 13.94
N GLU A 124 8.84 -3.79 14.19
CA GLU A 124 8.81 -3.21 15.56
C GLU A 124 7.37 -3.07 16.11
N ALA A 125 6.59 -4.15 15.94
CA ALA A 125 5.14 -4.24 16.11
C ALA A 125 4.61 -4.12 17.56
N SER A 126 4.87 -3.01 18.26
CA SER A 126 4.17 -2.70 19.52
C SER A 126 3.76 -1.24 19.69
N LYS A 127 3.88 -0.40 18.65
CA LYS A 127 3.52 1.03 18.70
C LYS A 127 2.53 1.48 17.63
N HIS A 128 2.09 0.57 16.76
CA HIS A 128 1.30 0.89 15.57
C HIS A 128 -0.10 0.27 15.54
N ASP A 129 -0.52 -0.37 16.64
CA ASP A 129 -1.85 -1.00 16.75
C ASP A 129 -2.99 0.03 16.61
N ASP A 130 -2.67 1.32 16.73
CA ASP A 130 -3.59 2.46 16.63
C ASP A 130 -3.43 3.28 15.34
N LEU A 131 -3.03 2.69 14.21
CA LEU A 131 -2.94 3.43 12.94
C LEU A 131 -4.25 3.39 12.14
N TRP A 132 -4.49 4.49 11.43
CA TRP A 132 -5.52 4.59 10.40
C TRP A 132 -4.86 4.70 9.02
N TRP A 133 -5.02 3.68 8.20
CA TRP A 133 -4.38 3.57 6.89
C TRP A 133 -5.23 4.25 5.83
N LEU A 134 -4.61 5.14 5.04
CA LEU A 134 -5.21 5.77 3.87
C LEU A 134 -4.42 5.40 2.62
N GLY A 135 -5.08 5.18 1.49
CA GLY A 135 -4.36 4.83 0.26
C GLY A 135 -5.22 4.78 -1.00
N THR A 136 -4.61 4.22 -2.05
CA THR A 136 -5.23 4.06 -3.37
C THR A 136 -4.74 2.79 -4.06
N ASN A 137 -5.60 2.20 -4.88
CA ASN A 137 -5.26 1.08 -5.74
C ASN A 137 -4.83 1.55 -7.13
N CYS A 138 -3.89 0.83 -7.77
CA CYS A 138 -3.52 1.05 -9.17
C CYS A 138 -4.42 0.24 -10.11
N ASP A 139 -5.71 0.47 -10.02
CA ASP A 139 -6.76 -0.20 -10.80
C ASP A 139 -7.57 0.79 -11.65
N ARG A 140 -7.06 2.01 -11.87
CA ARG A 140 -7.75 3.02 -12.66
C ARG A 140 -7.73 2.62 -14.13
N ILE A 141 -8.63 3.21 -14.93
CA ILE A 141 -8.73 2.88 -16.36
C ILE A 141 -7.41 3.11 -17.14
N THR A 142 -6.54 3.97 -16.62
CA THR A 142 -5.19 4.26 -17.13
C THR A 142 -4.10 3.30 -16.63
N ASP A 143 -4.44 2.40 -15.71
CA ASP A 143 -3.50 1.47 -15.11
C ASP A 143 -3.61 0.11 -15.77
N LEU A 144 -2.46 -0.48 -16.12
CA LEU A 144 -2.40 -1.85 -16.60
C LEU A 144 -2.53 -2.79 -15.40
N ILE A 145 -3.60 -3.58 -15.38
CA ILE A 145 -3.81 -4.64 -14.37
C ILE A 145 -3.33 -5.98 -14.96
N PRO A 146 -2.30 -6.62 -14.38
CA PRO A 146 -1.63 -7.79 -14.97
C PRO A 146 -2.52 -8.93 -15.44
N ASP A 147 -3.46 -9.38 -14.60
CA ASP A 147 -4.30 -10.54 -14.84
C ASP A 147 -5.77 -10.15 -15.16
N ASP A 148 -6.02 -8.92 -15.61
CA ASP A 148 -7.37 -8.43 -15.91
C ASP A 148 -7.54 -8.03 -17.39
N GLY A 149 -7.94 -9.01 -18.20
CA GLY A 149 -8.19 -8.83 -19.63
C GLY A 149 -9.46 -8.02 -19.95
N GLU A 150 -10.43 -7.98 -19.03
CA GLU A 150 -11.64 -7.17 -19.19
C GLU A 150 -11.31 -5.69 -19.04
N HIS A 151 -10.51 -5.34 -18.03
CA HIS A 151 -9.99 -3.99 -17.81
C HIS A 151 -9.20 -3.48 -19.03
N ALA A 152 -8.30 -4.31 -19.57
CA ALA A 152 -7.55 -3.96 -20.78
C ALA A 152 -8.45 -3.80 -22.01
N THR A 153 -9.54 -4.59 -22.10
CA THR A 153 -10.51 -4.48 -23.20
C THR A 153 -11.31 -3.19 -23.11
N GLU A 154 -11.73 -2.80 -21.91
CA GLU A 154 -12.46 -1.55 -21.70
C GLU A 154 -11.60 -0.32 -22.02
N ALA A 155 -10.34 -0.30 -21.57
CA ALA A 155 -9.42 0.80 -21.91
C ALA A 155 -9.23 0.94 -23.43
N ARG A 156 -9.05 -0.18 -24.15
CA ARG A 156 -8.98 -0.18 -25.63
C ARG A 156 -10.25 0.37 -26.28
N ARG A 157 -11.44 -0.02 -25.80
CA ARG A 157 -12.72 0.50 -26.30
C ARG A 157 -12.84 2.02 -26.16
N ARG A 158 -12.24 2.58 -25.10
CA ARG A 158 -12.21 4.02 -24.84
C ARG A 158 -11.03 4.75 -25.47
N GLY A 159 -10.13 4.04 -26.16
CA GLY A 159 -8.91 4.63 -26.71
C GLY A 159 -7.93 5.10 -25.64
N ILE A 160 -7.98 4.54 -24.43
CA ILE A 160 -7.14 4.92 -23.30
C ILE A 160 -5.90 4.05 -23.27
N ALA A 161 -4.73 4.68 -23.28
CA ALA A 161 -3.45 4.00 -23.06
C ALA A 161 -3.30 3.63 -21.57
N GLN A 162 -2.79 2.42 -21.33
CA GLN A 162 -2.53 1.91 -19.98
C GLN A 162 -1.03 1.80 -19.71
N ALA A 163 -0.65 2.03 -18.45
CA ALA A 163 0.70 1.82 -17.95
C ALA A 163 0.67 1.00 -16.65
N TYR A 164 1.60 0.05 -16.50
CA TYR A 164 1.78 -0.63 -15.23
C TYR A 164 2.44 0.31 -14.23
N ARG A 165 1.92 0.34 -13.00
CA ARG A 165 2.46 1.13 -11.90
C ARG A 165 3.39 0.24 -11.08
N ASP A 166 4.70 0.41 -11.28
CA ASP A 166 5.71 -0.40 -10.61
C ASP A 166 6.00 0.06 -9.17
N VAL A 167 6.71 -0.79 -8.42
CA VAL A 167 7.06 -0.50 -7.02
C VAL A 167 7.86 0.81 -6.86
N GLY A 168 8.70 1.17 -7.84
CA GLY A 168 9.52 2.38 -7.79
C GLY A 168 8.68 3.65 -7.95
N GLU A 169 7.75 3.66 -8.90
CA GLU A 169 6.77 4.74 -9.08
C GLU A 169 5.91 4.90 -7.82
N LEU A 170 5.40 3.79 -7.28
CA LEU A 170 4.54 3.85 -6.11
C LEU A 170 5.26 4.27 -4.84
N PHE A 171 6.56 3.97 -4.71
CA PHE A 171 7.35 4.43 -3.58
C PHE A 171 7.42 5.96 -3.53
N GLY A 172 7.60 6.61 -4.69
CA GLY A 172 7.54 8.07 -4.82
C GLY A 172 6.15 8.59 -4.43
N ARG A 173 5.09 8.07 -5.05
CA ARG A 173 3.71 8.51 -4.76
C ARG A 173 3.29 8.32 -3.32
N CYS A 174 3.71 7.22 -2.68
CA CYS A 174 3.43 6.95 -1.29
C CYS A 174 4.16 7.93 -0.36
N THR A 175 5.41 8.26 -0.69
CA THR A 175 6.21 9.26 0.03
C THR A 175 5.64 10.68 -0.12
N ASP A 176 5.17 11.03 -1.31
CA ASP A 176 4.50 12.32 -1.57
C ASP A 176 3.20 12.43 -0.77
N LEU A 177 2.38 11.36 -0.77
CA LEU A 177 1.17 11.30 0.05
C LEU A 177 1.49 11.42 1.55
N ALA A 178 2.52 10.75 2.04
CA ALA A 178 2.92 10.82 3.44
C ALA A 178 3.34 12.23 3.84
N SER A 179 4.12 12.91 2.98
CA SER A 179 4.52 14.31 3.16
C SER A 179 3.32 15.25 3.16
N ARG A 180 2.37 15.04 2.25
CA ARG A 180 1.14 15.85 2.16
C ARG A 180 0.24 15.67 3.38
N LEU A 181 0.06 14.44 3.85
CA LEU A 181 -0.69 14.18 5.08
C LEU A 181 0.00 14.83 6.28
N LYS A 182 1.33 14.77 6.36
CA LYS A 182 2.10 15.41 7.43
C LYS A 182 1.89 16.93 7.47
N SER A 183 1.84 17.60 6.32
CA SER A 183 1.63 19.06 6.30
C SER A 183 0.26 19.46 6.87
N LEU A 184 -0.78 18.67 6.56
CA LEU A 184 -2.14 18.88 7.08
C LEU A 184 -2.23 18.72 8.60
N ALA A 185 -1.36 17.90 9.20
CA ALA A 185 -1.30 17.75 10.65
C ALA A 185 -0.85 19.05 11.36
N GLY A 186 -0.03 19.89 10.71
CA GLY A 186 0.49 21.13 11.27
C GLY A 186 -0.39 22.37 11.04
N GLU A 187 -1.23 22.36 10.00
CA GLU A 187 -2.11 23.48 9.65
C GLU A 187 -3.32 23.66 10.59
N GLY A 188 -3.61 22.67 11.45
CA GLY A 188 -4.68 22.75 12.46
C GLY A 188 -4.27 23.44 13.78
N GLN A 189 -3.08 24.06 13.82
CA GLN A 189 -2.49 24.62 15.04
C GLN A 189 -2.17 26.12 14.89
N THR A 190 -3.10 26.88 14.31
CA THR A 190 -3.11 28.34 14.44
C THR A 190 -4.50 28.77 14.88
N ALA A 191 -4.62 29.07 16.17
CA ALA A 191 -5.73 29.80 16.78
C ALA A 191 -5.40 31.29 16.81
#